data_AF-A0A8J2PSL2-F1
#
_entry.id   AF-A0A8J2PSL2-F1
#
_cell.length_a   1.000
_cell.length_b   1.000
_cell.length_c   1.000
_cell.angle_alpha   90.00
_cell.angle_beta   90.00
_cell.angle_gamma   90.00
#
_symmetry.space_group_name_H-M   'P 1'
#
loop_
_entity.id
_entity.type
_entity.pdbx_description
1 polymer ?
#
loop_
_entity_poly.entity_id
_entity_poly.type
_entity_poly.pdbx_seq_one_letter_code
_entity_poly.pdbx_strand_id
1 'polypeptide(L)'
;MYHCFNISAQEEGGACLLRAVEPLEDCASMRELRERPAKKKKTETGSGKKSKKPWKLYELANGPGKLCLAFDIDRGSCDKQDLVTSDLMWLENSDNESFQPGNFEVEESKRV
;
A
#
# COMPACT_ATOMS: atom_id res chain seq x y z
N MET A 1 8.54 -4.60 -10.07
CA MET A 1 9.39 -4.08 -8.98
C MET A 1 8.45 -3.65 -7.87
N TYR A 2 8.80 -3.86 -6.61
CA TYR A 2 7.95 -3.46 -5.48
C TYR A 2 8.53 -2.20 -4.84
N HIS A 3 7.66 -1.33 -4.33
CA HIS A 3 8.02 -0.14 -3.57
C HIS A 3 7.72 -0.37 -2.09
N CYS A 4 8.32 0.46 -1.24
CA CYS A 4 8.00 0.57 0.18
C CYS A 4 7.65 2.04 0.45
N PHE A 5 6.58 2.25 1.20
CA PHE A 5 6.09 3.58 1.56
C PHE A 5 6.49 3.90 3.00
N ASN A 6 7.31 4.93 3.18
CA ASN A 6 7.78 5.37 4.48
C ASN A 6 7.42 6.84 4.68
N ILE A 7 7.10 7.20 5.92
CA ILE A 7 6.87 8.59 6.33
C ILE A 7 8.01 9.01 7.24
N SER A 8 8.69 10.12 6.93
CA SER A 8 9.76 10.65 7.76
C SER A 8 9.27 10.99 9.16
N ALA A 9 10.08 10.62 10.16
CA ALA A 9 9.82 10.90 11.56
C ALA A 9 10.64 12.12 12.03
N GLN A 10 10.45 12.52 13.29
CA GLN A 10 11.10 13.70 13.87
C GLN A 10 12.64 13.56 13.95
N GLU A 11 13.14 12.36 14.21
CA GLU A 11 14.57 12.09 14.39
C GLU A 11 15.31 12.07 13.05
N GLU A 12 16.58 12.50 13.05
CA GLU A 12 17.40 12.48 11.83
C GLU A 12 17.56 11.06 11.30
N GLY A 13 17.12 10.84 10.05
CA GLY A 13 17.11 9.52 9.43
C GLY A 13 15.99 8.58 9.91
N GLY A 14 15.13 9.02 10.83
CA GLY A 14 13.98 8.24 11.29
C GLY A 14 12.83 8.23 10.29
N ALA A 15 12.15 7.10 10.19
CA ALA A 15 10.95 6.95 9.38
C ALA A 15 10.07 5.77 9.86
N CYS A 16 8.78 5.86 9.58
CA CYS A 16 7.80 4.79 9.82
C CYS A 16 7.42 4.13 8.50
N LEU A 17 7.61 2.81 8.40
CA LEU A 17 7.20 2.02 7.24
C LEU A 17 5.73 1.59 7.37
N LEU A 18 4.90 1.93 6.38
CA LEU A 18 3.55 1.37 6.28
C LEU A 18 3.62 -0.03 5.69
N ARG A 19 3.30 -1.03 6.51
CA ARG A 19 3.40 -2.44 6.13
C ARG A 19 2.11 -3.01 5.57
N ALA A 20 0.97 -2.56 6.07
CA ALA A 20 -0.33 -3.03 5.63
C ALA A 20 -1.42 -2.01 6.00
N VAL A 21 -2.53 -2.04 5.26
CA VAL A 21 -3.76 -1.29 5.59
C VAL A 21 -4.96 -2.18 5.34
N GLU A 22 -6.06 -1.91 6.05
CA GLU A 22 -7.37 -2.44 5.71
C GLU A 22 -7.95 -1.64 4.53
N PRO A 23 -8.29 -2.29 3.40
CA PRO A 23 -8.96 -1.59 2.30
C PRO A 23 -10.40 -1.23 2.68
N LEU A 24 -10.72 0.06 2.69
CA LEU A 24 -12.06 0.57 3.03
C LEU A 24 -12.88 0.88 1.77
N GLU A 25 -12.28 1.59 0.82
CA GLU A 25 -12.95 2.11 -0.37
C GLU A 25 -12.25 1.66 -1.65
N ASP A 26 -12.96 1.81 -2.78
CA ASP A 26 -12.49 1.53 -4.14
C ASP A 26 -11.64 0.24 -4.32
N CYS A 27 -12.09 -0.83 -3.67
CA CYS A 27 -11.39 -2.12 -3.71
C CYS A 27 -11.39 -2.76 -5.11
N ALA A 28 -12.20 -2.26 -6.04
CA ALA A 28 -12.20 -2.69 -7.44
C ALA A 28 -10.95 -2.19 -8.16
N SER A 29 -10.64 -0.89 -8.05
CA SER A 29 -9.41 -0.30 -8.62
C SER A 29 -8.15 -0.94 -8.03
N MET A 30 -8.13 -1.17 -6.70
CA MET A 30 -7.02 -1.87 -6.06
C MET A 30 -6.79 -3.27 -6.64
N ARG A 31 -7.85 -4.03 -6.96
CA ARG A 31 -7.73 -5.34 -7.61
C ARG A 31 -7.15 -5.21 -9.01
N GLU A 32 -7.64 -4.26 -9.80
CA GLU A 32 -7.13 -4.02 -11.15
C GLU A 32 -5.62 -3.70 -11.11
N LEU A 33 -5.21 -2.78 -10.23
CA LEU A 33 -3.82 -2.41 -10.02
C LEU A 33 -2.95 -3.60 -9.62
N ARG A 34 -3.46 -4.48 -8.73
CA ARG A 34 -2.78 -5.72 -8.30
C ARG A 34 -2.69 -6.77 -9.41
N GLU A 35 -3.53 -6.69 -10.43
CA GLU A 35 -3.53 -7.57 -11.60
C GLU A 35 -2.67 -7.06 -12.74
N ARG A 36 -2.30 -5.76 -12.74
CA ARG A 36 -1.38 -5.19 -13.73
C ARG A 36 -0.07 -5.99 -13.71
N PRO A 37 0.35 -6.56 -14.85
CA PRO A 37 1.60 -7.29 -14.90
C PRO A 37 2.73 -6.30 -14.65
N ALA A 38 3.46 -6.46 -13.53
CA ALA A 38 4.71 -5.75 -13.28
C ALA A 38 5.59 -5.94 -14.51
N LYS A 39 5.74 -4.88 -15.34
CA LYS A 39 6.40 -4.85 -16.66
C LYS A 39 7.35 -6.02 -16.88
N LYS A 40 6.82 -7.19 -17.27
CA LYS A 40 7.66 -8.29 -17.73
C LYS A 40 8.14 -7.86 -19.10
N LYS A 41 9.47 -7.86 -19.31
CA LYS A 41 10.04 -7.88 -20.67
C LYS A 41 9.20 -8.86 -21.48
N LYS A 42 8.65 -8.41 -22.61
CA LYS A 42 7.96 -9.27 -23.58
C LYS A 42 8.95 -10.35 -24.00
N THR A 43 8.94 -11.50 -23.32
CA THR A 43 9.48 -12.74 -23.89
C THR A 43 8.31 -13.37 -24.61
N GLU A 44 8.46 -13.54 -25.92
CA GLU A 44 7.45 -13.97 -26.90
C GLU A 44 6.97 -15.43 -26.74
N THR A 45 7.10 -16.02 -25.55
CA THR A 45 6.59 -17.36 -25.28
C THR A 45 5.28 -17.26 -24.52
N GLY A 46 4.20 -17.37 -25.29
CA GLY A 46 2.83 -17.45 -24.82
C GLY A 46 2.68 -18.51 -23.73
N SER A 47 2.53 -18.06 -22.50
CA SER A 47 1.90 -18.84 -21.44
C SER A 47 0.60 -18.11 -21.12
N GLY A 48 -0.51 -18.69 -21.58
CA GLY A 48 -1.85 -18.16 -21.37
C GLY A 48 -2.04 -17.74 -19.92
N LYS A 49 -2.56 -16.52 -19.73
CA LYS A 49 -3.00 -16.05 -18.40
C LYS A 49 -4.06 -17.04 -17.92
N LYS A 50 -3.66 -18.01 -17.07
CA LYS A 50 -4.63 -18.70 -16.21
C LYS A 50 -5.37 -17.60 -15.48
N SER A 51 -6.70 -17.57 -15.62
CA SER A 51 -7.59 -16.68 -14.89
C SER A 51 -7.27 -16.82 -13.41
N LYS A 52 -6.47 -15.89 -12.86
CA LYS A 52 -6.18 -15.91 -11.44
C LYS A 52 -7.50 -15.62 -10.75
N LYS A 53 -7.83 -16.44 -9.75
CA LYS A 53 -8.92 -16.13 -8.83
C LYS A 53 -8.71 -14.69 -8.33
N PRO A 54 -9.77 -13.85 -8.30
CA PRO A 54 -9.63 -12.47 -7.82
C PRO A 54 -9.11 -12.48 -6.40
N TRP A 55 -8.25 -11.50 -6.08
CA TRP A 55 -7.72 -11.31 -4.74
C TRP A 55 -8.87 -11.07 -3.75
N LYS A 56 -8.81 -11.76 -2.60
CA LYS A 56 -9.71 -11.45 -1.49
C LYS A 56 -9.36 -10.08 -0.92
N LEU A 57 -10.32 -9.46 -0.23
CA LEU A 57 -10.17 -8.11 0.32
C LEU A 57 -8.90 -7.97 1.18
N TYR A 58 -8.70 -8.86 2.15
CA TYR A 58 -7.52 -8.86 3.02
C TYR A 58 -6.19 -9.12 2.29
N GLU A 59 -6.20 -9.56 1.02
CA GLU A 59 -4.99 -9.84 0.23
C GLU A 59 -4.53 -8.66 -0.63
N LEU A 60 -5.32 -7.57 -0.67
CA LEU A 60 -5.04 -6.41 -1.51
C LEU A 60 -3.84 -5.63 -0.98
N ALA A 61 -3.82 -5.31 0.31
CA ALA A 61 -2.84 -4.42 0.93
C ALA A 61 -2.17 -5.00 2.20
N ASN A 62 -2.11 -6.32 2.35
CA ASN A 62 -1.47 -6.98 3.52
C ASN A 62 0.06 -7.17 3.41
N GLY A 63 0.77 -6.16 2.92
CA GLY A 63 2.23 -6.19 2.82
C GLY A 63 2.76 -4.94 2.13
N PRO A 64 3.99 -4.48 2.43
CA PRO A 64 4.46 -3.14 2.03
C PRO A 64 4.45 -2.95 0.50
N GLY A 65 4.95 -3.94 -0.24
CA GLY A 65 4.90 -3.92 -1.71
C GLY A 65 3.51 -4.14 -2.30
N LYS A 66 2.61 -4.82 -1.59
CA LYS A 66 1.22 -5.04 -2.03
C LYS A 66 0.39 -3.78 -1.85
N LEU A 67 0.55 -3.12 -0.70
CA LEU A 67 0.00 -1.80 -0.40
C LEU A 67 0.40 -0.81 -1.49
N CYS A 68 1.69 -0.70 -1.79
CA CYS A 68 2.13 0.25 -2.81
C CYS A 68 1.51 -0.04 -4.18
N LEU A 69 1.39 -1.31 -4.57
CA LEU A 69 0.71 -1.66 -5.82
C LEU A 69 -0.79 -1.37 -5.79
N ALA A 70 -1.49 -1.70 -4.72
CA ALA A 70 -2.93 -1.49 -4.59
C ALA A 70 -3.31 -0.01 -4.62
N PHE A 71 -2.41 0.88 -4.18
CA PHE A 71 -2.59 2.33 -4.14
C PHE A 71 -1.86 3.07 -5.27
N ASP A 72 -1.32 2.35 -6.26
CA ASP A 72 -0.51 2.91 -7.37
C ASP A 72 0.64 3.83 -6.92
N ILE A 73 1.24 3.53 -5.76
CA ILE A 73 2.37 4.26 -5.19
C ILE A 73 3.64 3.84 -5.92
N ASP A 74 4.29 4.82 -6.54
CA ASP A 74 5.58 4.64 -7.21
C ASP A 74 6.59 5.72 -6.79
N ARG A 75 7.87 5.46 -7.09
CA ARG A 75 8.94 6.37 -6.70
C ARG A 75 8.96 7.67 -7.50
N GLY A 76 8.58 7.64 -8.77
CA GLY A 76 8.62 8.81 -9.65
C GLY A 76 7.56 9.85 -9.29
N SER A 77 6.38 9.42 -8.84
CA SER A 77 5.25 10.29 -8.51
C SER A 77 5.15 10.60 -7.01
N CYS A 78 5.46 9.64 -6.13
CA CYS A 78 5.17 9.76 -4.69
C CYS A 78 6.41 10.02 -3.80
N ASP A 79 7.64 9.76 -4.27
CA ASP A 79 8.83 9.94 -3.43
C ASP A 79 9.05 11.41 -3.07
N LYS A 80 9.40 11.68 -1.81
CA LYS A 80 9.65 13.02 -1.25
C LYS A 80 8.46 13.99 -1.30
N GLN A 81 7.23 13.49 -1.45
CA GLN A 81 6.04 14.30 -1.25
C GLN A 81 5.88 14.69 0.22
N ASP A 82 5.42 15.91 0.46
CA ASP A 82 5.02 16.35 1.80
C ASP A 82 3.54 16.00 2.02
N LEU A 83 3.27 15.01 2.87
CA LEU A 83 1.91 14.55 3.17
C LEU A 83 1.00 15.60 3.82
N VAL A 84 1.57 16.69 4.35
CA VAL A 84 0.78 17.78 4.95
C VAL A 84 0.17 18.68 3.85
N THR A 85 0.86 18.80 2.72
CA THR A 85 0.52 19.76 1.66
C THR A 85 0.26 19.13 0.29
N SER A 86 0.44 17.82 0.15
CA SER A 86 0.28 17.10 -1.11
C SER A 86 -1.19 16.98 -1.53
N ASP A 87 -1.48 17.27 -2.79
CA ASP A 87 -2.78 17.00 -3.42
C ASP A 87 -2.92 15.54 -3.88
N LEU A 88 -1.83 14.75 -3.86
CA LEU A 88 -1.82 13.36 -4.34
C LEU A 88 -2.17 12.36 -3.24
N MET A 89 -1.73 12.63 -2.01
CA MET A 89 -1.86 11.71 -0.88
C MET A 89 -1.82 12.45 0.45
N TRP A 90 -2.70 12.04 1.36
CA TRP A 90 -2.82 12.59 2.71
C TRP A 90 -3.11 11.47 3.71
N LEU A 91 -3.05 11.81 4.99
CA LEU A 91 -3.61 11.00 6.07
C LEU A 91 -4.81 11.74 6.65
N GLU A 92 -5.85 10.99 6.99
CA GLU A 92 -7.05 11.52 7.62
C GLU A 92 -7.28 10.85 8.97
N ASN A 93 -7.91 11.59 9.88
CA ASN A 93 -8.40 10.99 11.12
C ASN A 93 -9.59 10.10 10.79
N SER A 94 -9.66 8.94 11.44
CA SER A 94 -10.83 8.08 11.27
C SER A 94 -12.03 8.67 12.01
N ASP A 95 -13.18 8.73 11.35
CA ASP A 95 -14.46 9.07 12.01
C ASP A 95 -15.02 7.90 12.86
N ASN A 96 -14.41 6.71 12.76
CA ASN A 96 -14.79 5.55 13.56
C ASN A 96 -14.15 5.62 14.94
N GLU A 97 -14.98 5.72 15.98
CA GLU A 97 -14.55 5.76 17.38
C GLU A 97 -13.63 4.60 17.77
N SER A 98 -13.80 3.42 17.16
CA SER A 98 -13.00 2.23 17.45
C SER A 98 -11.52 2.39 17.05
N PHE A 99 -11.22 3.32 16.13
CA PHE A 99 -9.86 3.60 15.65
C PHE A 99 -9.28 4.89 16.24
N GLN A 100 -9.93 5.47 17.26
CA GLN A 100 -9.37 6.59 18.00
C GLN A 100 -8.25 6.12 18.95
N PRO A 101 -7.22 6.94 19.22
CA PRO A 101 -6.15 6.57 20.14
C PRO A 101 -6.68 6.13 21.50
N GLY A 102 -6.27 4.93 21.94
CA GLY A 102 -6.72 4.32 23.20
C GLY A 102 -7.94 3.41 23.10
N ASN A 103 -8.63 3.40 21.95
CA ASN A 103 -9.81 2.54 21.72
C ASN A 103 -9.46 1.22 20.99
N PHE A 104 -8.18 0.97 20.73
CA PHE A 104 -7.66 -0.26 20.14
C PHE A 104 -6.39 -0.73 20.85
N GLU A 105 -6.15 -2.04 20.81
CA GLU A 105 -4.93 -2.65 21.35
C GLU A 105 -3.77 -2.51 20.35
N VAL A 106 -2.59 -2.18 20.85
CA VAL A 106 -1.36 -2.13 20.06
C VAL A 106 -0.50 -3.34 20.41
N GLU A 107 -0.22 -4.18 19.42
CA GLU A 107 0.69 -5.32 19.57
C GLU A 107 2.10 -4.94 19.12
N GLU A 108 3.07 -5.11 20.02
CA GLU A 108 4.49 -4.90 19.73
C GLU A 108 5.19 -6.23 19.42
N SER A 109 5.85 -6.30 18.27
CA SER A 109 6.58 -7.50 17.83
C SER A 109 7.86 -7.15 17.08
N LYS A 110 8.70 -8.17 16.82
CA LYS A 110 9.90 -8.00 16.02
C LYS A 110 9.54 -7.60 14.58
N ARG A 111 10.35 -6.70 14.01
CA ARG A 111 10.24 -6.35 12.59
C ARG A 111 10.39 -7.61 11.73
N VAL A 112 9.54 -7.70 10.71
CA VAL A 112 9.56 -8.76 9.68
C VAL A 112 10.49 -8.38 8.54
#